data_AF-A0A8T9FRY3-F1
#
_entry.id   AF-A0A8T9FRY3-F1
#
_cell.length_a   1.000
_cell.length_b   1.000
_cell.length_c   1.000
_cell.angle_alpha   90.00
_cell.angle_beta   90.00
_cell.angle_gamma   90.00
#
_symmetry.space_group_name_H-M   'P 1'
#
loop_
_entity.id
_entity.type
_entity.pdbx_description
1 polymer ?
#
loop_
_entity_poly.entity_id
_entity_poly.type
_entity_poly.pdbx_seq_one_letter_code
_entity_poly.pdbx_strand_id
1 'polypeptide(L)'
;MTTEISQERYDELFSVAHPAILLTVEKEVSTEEASAINKAVGDHLARLDEAEDMRPVWARFTAVSRCDIHHLQCYMAPSDRSILNDLLLAVDGIDKYVLVSSFDFRSRQWPKKSAKKTKLTTPPRTNGNDPSNPAITRKLDFNTPPTPAALPMKLRFMACEEAMREAYKLGDMYDRWPFFGFGRDDLRVCSDKLVAEFGDRYPYLAEADAALEGKITTVITELGKHPYPPAFERKRFWLSVKAGGVNSWTSLADDLLAMIAKSVGDEFKHFEEPTADTLASSYIYSDDRTSVTKRRRFVPARRKPALTTGIVRGMVADE
;
A
#
# COMPACT_ATOMS: atom_id res chain seq x y z
N MET A 1 18.41 3.25 38.61
CA MET A 1 17.66 2.04 38.23
C MET A 1 18.45 1.37 37.10
N THR A 2 18.13 0.16 36.67
CA THR A 2 18.92 -0.52 35.62
C THR A 2 18.46 -0.11 34.23
N THR A 3 19.37 0.01 33.28
CA THR A 3 19.03 0.18 31.85
C THR A 3 18.47 -1.11 31.23
N GLU A 4 18.56 -2.23 31.96
CA GLU A 4 18.00 -3.54 31.61
C GLU A 4 16.47 -3.53 31.64
N ILE A 5 15.86 -4.14 30.63
CA ILE A 5 14.42 -4.26 30.47
C ILE A 5 13.94 -5.45 31.33
N SER A 6 12.98 -5.21 32.22
CA SER A 6 12.36 -6.31 32.98
C SER A 6 11.62 -7.28 32.05
N GLN A 7 11.53 -8.55 32.45
CA GLN A 7 10.87 -9.57 31.62
C GLN A 7 9.41 -9.23 31.27
N GLU A 8 8.66 -8.70 32.24
CA GLU A 8 7.27 -8.26 32.02
C GLU A 8 7.19 -7.16 30.93
N ARG A 9 8.09 -6.18 31.00
CA ARG A 9 8.16 -5.11 29.99
C ARG A 9 8.68 -5.63 28.65
N TYR A 10 9.59 -6.60 28.66
CA TYR A 10 10.11 -7.23 27.45
C TYR A 10 8.96 -7.88 26.65
N ASP A 11 8.09 -8.64 27.31
CA ASP A 11 6.95 -9.31 26.68
C ASP A 11 5.90 -8.30 26.18
N GLU A 12 5.64 -7.24 26.96
CA GLU A 12 4.72 -6.16 26.55
C GLU A 12 5.15 -5.48 25.25
N LEU A 13 6.46 -5.26 25.04
CA LEU A 13 6.99 -4.58 23.85
C LEU A 13 6.74 -5.35 22.54
N PHE A 14 6.48 -6.66 22.58
CA PHE A 14 6.06 -7.43 21.40
C PHE A 14 4.58 -7.25 21.06
N SER A 15 3.78 -6.76 22.01
CA SER A 15 2.32 -6.67 21.88
C SER A 15 1.81 -5.24 21.72
N VAL A 16 2.52 -4.23 22.24
CA VAL A 16 2.06 -2.83 22.25
C VAL A 16 3.00 -1.93 21.43
N ALA A 17 2.40 -1.00 20.68
CA ALA A 17 3.16 -0.01 19.92
C ALA A 17 3.85 1.02 20.85
N HIS A 18 5.13 1.28 20.66
CA HIS A 18 5.93 2.10 21.57
C HIS A 18 7.03 2.90 20.85
N PRO A 19 7.52 4.03 21.39
CA PRO A 19 8.67 4.71 20.83
C PRO A 19 9.93 3.84 20.93
N ALA A 20 10.74 3.77 19.88
CA ALA A 20 11.87 2.83 19.82
C ALA A 20 13.07 3.38 19.03
N ILE A 21 14.20 2.71 19.21
CA ILE A 21 15.43 2.91 18.43
C ILE A 21 15.62 1.67 17.56
N LEU A 22 15.66 1.86 16.24
CA LEU A 22 15.74 0.77 15.29
C LEU A 22 17.13 0.73 14.67
N LEU A 23 17.91 -0.29 14.99
CA LEU A 23 19.20 -0.60 14.36
C LEU A 23 18.95 -1.48 13.13
N THR A 24 19.64 -1.20 12.03
CA THR A 24 19.51 -2.00 10.79
C THR A 24 20.86 -2.54 10.37
N VAL A 25 20.89 -3.85 10.12
CA VAL A 25 21.96 -4.59 9.44
C VAL A 25 21.41 -5.00 8.07
N GLU A 26 21.87 -4.32 7.03
CA GLU A 26 21.48 -4.50 5.63
C GLU A 26 22.31 -5.57 4.92
N LYS A 27 23.52 -5.83 5.41
CA LYS A 27 24.40 -6.86 4.86
C LYS A 27 23.83 -8.26 5.14
N GLU A 28 23.97 -9.15 4.16
CA GLU A 28 23.72 -10.58 4.40
C GLU A 28 24.79 -11.13 5.34
N VAL A 29 24.35 -11.70 6.46
CA VAL A 29 25.22 -12.20 7.53
C VAL A 29 24.83 -13.63 7.90
N SER A 30 25.80 -14.40 8.37
CA SER A 30 25.54 -15.74 8.92
C SER A 30 24.85 -15.66 10.29
N THR A 31 24.30 -16.78 10.76
CA THR A 31 23.70 -16.88 12.10
C THR A 31 24.71 -16.58 13.21
N GLU A 32 25.97 -16.99 13.02
CA GLU A 32 27.07 -16.74 13.97
C GLU A 32 27.44 -15.26 14.00
N GLU A 33 27.54 -14.62 12.84
CA GLU A 33 27.79 -13.18 12.71
C GLU A 33 26.64 -12.36 13.31
N ALA A 34 25.39 -12.73 13.05
CA ALA A 34 24.22 -12.06 13.62
C ALA A 34 24.20 -12.16 15.15
N SER A 35 24.58 -13.32 15.71
CA SER A 35 24.71 -13.52 17.15
C SER A 35 25.83 -12.66 17.75
N ALA A 36 26.99 -12.59 17.08
CA ALA A 36 28.11 -11.74 17.49
C ALA A 36 27.73 -10.25 17.50
N ILE A 37 27.04 -9.77 16.45
CA ILE A 37 26.54 -8.40 16.37
C ILE A 37 25.55 -8.10 17.50
N ASN A 38 24.56 -8.98 17.73
CA ASN A 38 23.60 -8.79 18.82
C ASN A 38 24.28 -8.74 20.19
N LYS A 39 25.26 -9.62 20.43
CA LYS A 39 26.02 -9.61 21.68
C LYS A 39 26.82 -8.32 21.84
N ALA A 40 27.50 -7.86 20.79
CA ALA A 40 28.26 -6.61 20.81
C ALA A 40 27.37 -5.39 21.06
N VAL A 41 26.16 -5.35 20.48
CA VAL A 41 25.16 -4.33 20.79
C VAL A 41 24.78 -4.39 22.27
N GLY A 42 24.38 -5.56 22.76
CA GLY A 42 24.01 -5.74 24.17
C GLY A 42 25.12 -5.31 25.14
N ASP A 43 26.37 -5.73 24.87
CA ASP A 43 27.54 -5.40 25.68
C ASP A 43 27.85 -3.90 25.68
N HIS A 44 27.59 -3.20 24.57
CA HIS A 44 27.75 -1.75 24.49
C HIS A 44 26.65 -1.03 25.25
N LEU A 45 25.39 -1.44 25.07
CA LEU A 45 24.24 -0.83 25.74
C LEU A 45 24.27 -1.02 27.26
N ALA A 46 24.77 -2.16 27.73
CA ALA A 46 24.92 -2.44 29.16
C ALA A 46 25.89 -1.48 29.88
N ARG A 47 26.77 -0.79 29.15
CA ARG A 47 27.75 0.16 29.70
C ARG A 47 27.26 1.61 29.70
N LEU A 48 26.07 1.86 29.14
CA LEU A 48 25.51 3.21 29.09
C LEU A 48 24.92 3.60 30.44
N ASP A 49 25.16 4.84 30.83
CA ASP A 49 24.54 5.43 32.00
C ASP A 49 23.05 5.71 31.76
N GLU A 50 22.28 5.69 32.85
CA GLU A 50 20.86 5.99 32.82
C GLU A 50 20.61 7.46 32.44
N ALA A 51 19.65 7.69 31.54
CA ALA A 51 19.25 9.03 31.09
C ALA A 51 17.73 9.22 31.18
N GLU A 52 17.24 10.45 31.01
CA GLU A 52 15.80 10.74 31.11
C GLU A 52 14.96 10.14 29.95
N ASP A 53 15.52 10.01 28.74
CA ASP A 53 14.81 9.50 27.55
C ASP A 53 15.37 8.15 27.07
N MET A 54 15.19 7.11 27.88
CA MET A 54 15.59 5.75 27.57
C MET A 54 14.53 5.02 26.74
N ARG A 55 14.97 4.39 25.66
CA ARG A 55 14.10 3.73 24.67
C ARG A 55 14.55 2.30 24.39
N PRO A 56 13.60 1.37 24.12
CA PRO A 56 13.93 0.03 23.70
C PRO A 56 14.62 0.03 22.34
N VAL A 57 15.60 -0.85 22.20
CA VAL A 57 16.44 -0.96 21.00
C VAL A 57 16.10 -2.25 20.26
N TRP A 58 15.73 -2.13 18.99
CA TRP A 58 15.43 -3.26 18.11
C TRP A 58 16.47 -3.36 17.01
N ALA A 59 17.10 -4.52 16.87
CA ALA A 59 17.98 -4.84 15.75
C ALA A 59 17.20 -5.58 14.66
N ARG A 60 17.30 -5.09 13.43
CA ARG A 60 16.78 -5.76 12.24
C ARG A 60 17.92 -6.25 11.37
N PHE A 61 17.89 -7.54 11.05
CA PHE A 61 18.79 -8.18 10.11
C PHE A 61 18.02 -8.51 8.84
N THR A 62 18.32 -7.82 7.75
CA THR A 62 17.53 -7.97 6.52
C THR A 62 17.71 -9.33 5.85
N ALA A 63 18.84 -9.99 6.08
CA ALA A 63 19.15 -11.30 5.51
C ALA A 63 20.10 -12.09 6.42
N VAL A 64 19.55 -12.89 7.33
CA VAL A 64 20.29 -13.97 8.02
C VAL A 64 19.89 -15.28 7.37
N SER A 65 20.79 -15.90 6.62
CA SER A 65 20.47 -17.12 5.86
C SER A 65 19.19 -16.97 5.02
N ARG A 66 19.02 -15.79 4.38
CA ARG A 66 17.85 -15.36 3.58
C ARG A 66 16.56 -15.01 4.34
N CYS A 67 16.59 -14.96 5.67
CA CYS A 67 15.44 -14.57 6.50
C CYS A 67 15.60 -13.14 7.06
N ASP A 68 14.49 -12.40 7.13
CA ASP A 68 14.41 -11.09 7.80
C ASP A 68 14.12 -11.30 9.29
N ILE A 69 15.09 -11.01 10.15
CA ILE A 69 15.03 -11.26 11.59
C ILE A 69 14.98 -9.94 12.36
N HIS A 70 14.10 -9.87 13.35
CA HIS A 70 13.96 -8.74 14.25
C HIS A 70 14.22 -9.21 15.68
N HIS A 71 15.07 -8.49 16.40
CA HIS A 71 15.51 -8.87 17.74
C HIS A 71 15.46 -7.66 18.68
N LEU A 72 14.81 -7.83 19.84
CA LEU A 72 14.79 -6.83 20.89
C LEU A 72 16.02 -7.02 21.78
N GLN A 73 16.75 -5.94 22.04
CA GLN A 73 17.89 -5.95 22.97
C GLN A 73 17.41 -5.93 24.42
N CYS A 74 18.18 -6.54 25.32
CA CYS A 74 17.85 -6.60 26.75
C CYS A 74 18.03 -5.25 27.47
N TYR A 75 18.71 -4.28 26.85
CA TYR A 75 19.00 -2.97 27.43
C TYR A 75 18.38 -1.84 26.62
N MET A 76 17.96 -0.77 27.31
CA MET A 76 17.51 0.47 26.70
C MET A 76 18.68 1.40 26.37
N ALA A 77 18.48 2.33 25.44
CA ALA A 77 19.45 3.36 25.09
C ALA A 77 18.82 4.76 25.06
N PRO A 78 19.60 5.81 25.35
CA PRO A 78 19.14 7.18 25.21
C PRO A 78 18.92 7.55 23.74
N SER A 79 18.04 8.52 23.48
CA SER A 79 17.81 9.05 22.14
C SER A 79 18.89 10.03 21.64
N ASP A 80 19.92 10.30 22.45
CA ASP A 80 21.00 11.22 22.12
C ASP A 80 21.76 10.73 20.86
N ARG A 81 21.87 11.63 19.90
CA ARG A 81 22.51 11.37 18.62
C ARG A 81 23.99 11.00 18.76
N SER A 82 24.70 11.60 19.72
CA SER A 82 26.12 11.35 19.95
C SER A 82 26.34 9.90 20.38
N ILE A 83 25.61 9.45 21.40
CA ILE A 83 25.65 8.09 21.94
C ILE A 83 25.28 7.05 20.87
N LEU A 84 24.25 7.33 20.05
CA LEU A 84 23.83 6.42 18.99
C LEU A 84 24.82 6.35 17.81
N ASN A 85 25.52 7.44 17.51
CA ASN A 85 26.63 7.41 16.55
C ASN A 85 27.83 6.62 17.11
N ASP A 86 28.13 6.77 18.39
CA ASP A 86 29.20 6.00 19.04
C ASP A 86 28.90 4.50 19.03
N LEU A 87 27.64 4.10 19.23
CA LEU A 87 27.20 2.72 19.06
C LEU A 87 27.44 2.19 17.63
N LEU A 88 27.12 2.97 16.60
CA LEU A 88 27.39 2.60 15.20
C LEU A 88 28.88 2.42 14.91
N LEU A 89 29.73 3.25 15.53
CA LEU A 89 31.18 3.16 15.37
C LEU A 89 31.79 2.00 16.16
N ALA A 90 31.20 1.65 17.31
CA ALA A 90 31.70 0.62 18.20
C ALA A 90 31.32 -0.80 17.78
N VAL A 91 30.20 -0.98 17.08
CA VAL A 91 29.71 -2.29 16.65
C VAL A 91 29.76 -2.40 15.13
N ASP A 92 30.74 -3.14 14.63
CA ASP A 92 30.89 -3.41 13.21
C ASP A 92 29.70 -4.25 12.68
N GLY A 93 29.15 -3.85 11.53
CA GLY A 93 28.00 -4.49 10.90
C GLY A 93 26.66 -3.78 11.05
N ILE A 94 26.55 -2.71 11.84
CA ILE A 94 25.32 -1.88 11.90
C ILE A 94 25.40 -0.74 10.89
N ASP A 95 24.49 -0.70 9.91
CA ASP A 95 24.53 0.30 8.84
C ASP A 95 23.96 1.65 9.28
N LYS A 96 22.92 1.63 10.14
CA LYS A 96 22.22 2.84 10.60
C LYS A 96 21.32 2.57 11.79
N TYR A 97 20.97 3.65 12.49
CA TYR A 97 19.85 3.69 13.43
C TYR A 97 18.75 4.65 12.96
N VAL A 98 17.52 4.41 13.40
CA VAL A 98 16.38 5.32 13.21
C VAL A 98 15.59 5.43 14.51
N LEU A 99 15.29 6.66 14.92
CA LEU A 99 14.35 6.93 16.01
C LEU A 99 12.93 6.95 15.47
N VAL A 100 12.03 6.21 16.12
CA VAL A 100 10.60 6.15 15.76
C VAL A 100 9.74 6.50 16.96
N SER A 101 8.69 7.28 16.73
CA SER A 101 7.74 7.71 17.77
C SER A 101 6.72 6.63 18.13
N SER A 102 6.53 5.64 17.26
CA SER A 102 5.64 4.50 17.48
C SER A 102 6.10 3.34 16.61
N PHE A 103 6.53 2.27 17.25
CA PHE A 103 7.01 1.03 16.67
C PHE A 103 6.11 -0.11 17.13
N ASP A 104 5.61 -0.91 16.19
CA ASP A 104 4.81 -2.09 16.47
C ASP A 104 5.45 -3.31 15.78
N PHE A 105 5.88 -4.27 16.59
CA PHE A 105 6.51 -5.51 16.14
C PHE A 105 5.55 -6.35 15.28
N ARG A 106 4.26 -6.40 15.63
CA ARG A 106 3.26 -7.25 14.94
C ARG A 106 3.05 -6.81 13.49
N SER A 107 3.06 -5.50 13.25
CA SER A 107 2.95 -4.93 11.91
C SER A 107 4.30 -4.70 11.21
N ARG A 108 5.42 -5.08 11.86
CA ARG A 108 6.80 -4.97 11.34
C ARG A 108 7.07 -3.59 10.73
N GLN A 109 6.61 -2.53 11.41
CA GLN A 109 6.71 -1.14 10.94
C GLN A 109 8.14 -0.58 11.05
N TRP A 110 9.08 -1.13 10.28
CA TRP A 110 10.32 -0.43 10.01
C TRP A 110 10.05 0.70 9.01
N PRO A 111 10.66 1.88 9.19
CA PRO A 111 10.66 2.91 8.16
C PRO A 111 11.31 2.34 6.91
N LYS A 112 10.49 1.97 5.93
CA LYS A 112 10.95 1.55 4.60
C LYS A 112 11.82 2.69 4.06
N LYS A 113 13.01 2.37 3.53
CA LYS A 113 13.87 3.35 2.82
C LYS A 113 12.94 4.18 1.95
N SER A 114 12.84 5.47 2.24
CA SER A 114 12.14 6.39 1.37
C SER A 114 12.95 6.41 0.08
N ALA A 115 12.56 5.58 -0.89
CA ALA A 115 12.85 5.89 -2.29
C ALA A 115 12.43 7.35 -2.42
N LYS A 116 13.38 8.26 -2.71
CA LYS A 116 13.18 9.71 -2.73
C LYS A 116 11.89 10.00 -3.50
N LYS A 117 10.78 10.15 -2.78
CA LYS A 117 9.58 10.75 -3.32
C LYS A 117 9.95 12.21 -3.39
N THR A 118 10.38 12.63 -4.58
CA THR A 118 10.29 14.02 -5.00
C THR A 118 8.99 14.56 -4.42
N LYS A 119 9.09 15.65 -3.66
CA LYS A 119 7.94 16.34 -3.07
C LYS A 119 7.06 16.84 -4.21
N LEU A 120 6.27 15.95 -4.79
CA LEU A 120 5.06 16.32 -5.50
C LEU A 120 4.12 16.68 -4.36
N THR A 121 3.86 17.98 -4.19
CA THR A 121 2.61 18.44 -3.62
C THR A 121 1.51 17.64 -4.29
N THR A 122 0.99 16.63 -3.59
CA THR A 122 -0.07 15.78 -4.12
C THR A 122 -1.23 16.73 -4.38
N PRO A 123 -1.65 16.92 -5.65
CA PRO A 123 -2.89 17.61 -5.92
C PRO A 123 -4.01 16.84 -5.19
N PRO A 124 -5.15 17.47 -4.91
CA PRO A 124 -6.29 16.77 -4.32
C PRO A 124 -6.51 15.48 -5.11
N ARG A 125 -6.64 14.34 -4.41
CA ARG A 125 -6.78 12.99 -4.97
C ARG A 125 -7.73 13.03 -6.18
N THR A 126 -7.19 13.18 -7.38
CA THR A 126 -7.84 12.73 -8.61
C THR A 126 -7.84 11.22 -8.48
N ASN A 127 -9.01 10.62 -8.48
CA ASN A 127 -9.18 9.18 -8.37
C ASN A 127 -8.13 8.51 -9.27
N GLY A 128 -7.30 7.63 -8.70
CA GLY A 128 -6.37 6.80 -9.52
C GLY A 128 -7.12 5.98 -10.58
N ASN A 129 -8.44 5.91 -10.43
CA ASN A 129 -9.41 5.32 -11.32
C ASN A 129 -10.02 6.28 -12.35
N ASP A 130 -9.48 7.49 -12.56
CA ASP A 130 -9.96 8.40 -13.60
C ASP A 130 -9.17 8.19 -14.92
N PRO A 131 -9.82 7.79 -16.03
CA PRO A 131 -9.15 7.60 -17.32
C PRO A 131 -8.52 8.89 -17.90
N SER A 132 -8.92 10.07 -17.40
CA SER A 132 -8.34 11.36 -17.79
C SER A 132 -7.01 11.71 -17.08
N ASN A 133 -6.52 10.86 -16.16
CA ASN A 133 -5.36 11.18 -15.34
C ASN A 133 -4.06 11.31 -16.16
N PRO A 134 -3.35 12.46 -16.13
CA PRO A 134 -2.16 12.72 -16.93
C PRO A 134 -0.95 11.83 -16.57
N ALA A 135 -0.98 11.14 -15.42
CA ALA A 135 0.06 10.16 -15.06
C ALA A 135 -0.03 8.87 -15.89
N ILE A 136 -1.21 8.52 -16.43
CA ILE A 136 -1.39 7.39 -17.36
C ILE A 136 -0.77 7.74 -18.71
N THR A 137 -0.83 9.01 -19.12
CA THR A 137 -0.30 9.50 -20.40
C THR A 137 1.19 9.24 -20.58
N ARG A 138 2.00 9.37 -19.51
CA ARG A 138 3.44 9.03 -19.57
C ARG A 138 3.74 7.55 -19.84
N LYS A 139 2.76 6.67 -19.65
CA LYS A 139 2.91 5.24 -19.95
C LYS A 139 2.53 4.91 -21.40
N LEU A 140 1.78 5.79 -22.08
CA LEU A 140 1.49 5.69 -23.52
C LEU A 140 2.73 5.96 -24.38
N ASP A 141 3.73 6.67 -23.86
CA ASP A 141 5.01 6.89 -24.54
C ASP A 141 5.73 5.56 -24.88
N PHE A 142 5.44 4.48 -24.14
CA PHE A 142 6.00 3.14 -24.37
C PHE A 142 5.11 2.23 -25.22
N ASN A 143 3.80 2.50 -25.25
CA ASN A 143 2.80 1.74 -26.02
C ASN A 143 2.00 2.74 -26.86
N THR A 144 2.63 3.23 -27.93
CA THR A 144 1.99 4.15 -28.86
C THR A 144 0.70 3.54 -29.42
N PRO A 145 -0.38 4.32 -29.59
CA PRO A 145 -1.62 3.81 -30.16
C PRO A 145 -1.37 3.09 -31.49
N PRO A 146 -2.08 1.99 -31.75
CA PRO A 146 -1.98 1.26 -33.01
C PRO A 146 -2.40 2.16 -34.18
N THR A 147 -1.88 1.88 -35.38
CA THR A 147 -2.29 2.63 -36.57
C THR A 147 -3.74 2.29 -36.92
N PRO A 148 -4.61 3.28 -37.21
CA PRO A 148 -6.03 3.01 -37.53
C PRO A 148 -6.21 2.07 -38.73
N ALA A 149 -5.27 2.10 -39.68
CA ALA A 149 -5.30 1.25 -40.87
C ALA A 149 -5.07 -0.24 -40.56
N ALA A 150 -4.38 -0.56 -39.45
CA ALA A 150 -4.11 -1.93 -39.02
C ALA A 150 -5.27 -2.55 -38.22
N LEU A 151 -6.32 -1.78 -37.92
CA LEU A 151 -7.47 -2.21 -37.13
C LEU A 151 -8.73 -2.44 -38.00
N PRO A 152 -9.57 -3.43 -37.65
CA PRO A 152 -10.89 -3.62 -38.22
C PRO A 152 -11.70 -2.32 -38.14
N MET A 153 -12.54 -2.06 -39.15
CA MET A 153 -13.24 -0.78 -39.28
C MET A 153 -14.06 -0.40 -38.02
N LYS A 154 -14.68 -1.39 -37.37
CA LYS A 154 -15.46 -1.22 -36.14
C LYS A 154 -14.61 -0.89 -34.90
N LEU A 155 -13.30 -1.10 -34.94
CA LEU A 155 -12.39 -0.95 -33.78
C LEU A 155 -11.34 0.13 -34.02
N ARG A 156 -11.40 0.87 -35.13
CA ARG A 156 -10.43 1.93 -35.46
C ARG A 156 -10.37 3.05 -34.44
N PHE A 157 -11.44 3.28 -33.69
CA PHE A 157 -11.45 4.25 -32.60
C PHE A 157 -10.44 3.90 -31.49
N MET A 158 -10.04 2.63 -31.36
CA MET A 158 -8.99 2.21 -30.42
C MET A 158 -7.59 2.76 -30.77
N ALA A 159 -7.43 3.36 -31.94
CA ALA A 159 -6.23 4.11 -32.30
C ALA A 159 -6.13 5.49 -31.63
N CYS A 160 -7.17 5.95 -30.92
CA CYS A 160 -7.08 7.18 -30.13
C CYS A 160 -6.36 6.95 -28.80
N GLU A 161 -5.77 8.01 -28.26
CA GLU A 161 -5.05 7.93 -26.99
C GLU A 161 -5.97 7.61 -25.83
N GLU A 162 -7.18 8.16 -25.81
CA GLU A 162 -8.15 7.99 -24.73
C GLU A 162 -8.56 6.52 -24.56
N ALA A 163 -8.87 5.85 -25.67
CA ALA A 163 -9.19 4.43 -25.68
C ALA A 163 -7.99 3.58 -25.22
N MET A 164 -6.77 3.98 -25.60
CA MET A 164 -5.55 3.32 -25.14
C MET A 164 -5.26 3.56 -23.66
N ARG A 165 -5.61 4.72 -23.08
CA ARG A 165 -5.52 4.95 -21.62
C ARG A 165 -6.46 4.03 -20.86
N GLU A 166 -7.67 3.84 -21.34
CA GLU A 166 -8.62 2.89 -20.77
C GLU A 166 -8.09 1.46 -20.82
N ALA A 167 -7.63 1.01 -22.00
CA ALA A 167 -7.07 -0.32 -22.21
C ALA A 167 -5.84 -0.58 -21.31
N TYR A 168 -4.92 0.39 -21.25
CA TYR A 168 -3.75 0.32 -20.39
C TYR A 168 -4.15 0.17 -18.92
N LYS A 169 -5.09 1.00 -18.45
CA LYS A 169 -5.54 1.01 -17.06
C LYS A 169 -6.22 -0.30 -16.66
N LEU A 170 -7.09 -0.82 -17.51
CA LEU A 170 -7.74 -2.12 -17.28
C LEU A 170 -6.68 -3.24 -17.23
N GLY A 171 -5.76 -3.27 -18.20
CA GLY A 171 -4.68 -4.26 -18.22
C GLY A 171 -3.72 -4.18 -17.02
N ASP A 172 -3.33 -2.98 -16.59
CA ASP A 172 -2.45 -2.76 -15.42
C ASP A 172 -3.12 -3.19 -14.10
N MET A 173 -4.44 -3.06 -14.01
CA MET A 173 -5.22 -3.57 -12.90
C MET A 173 -5.18 -5.10 -12.87
N TYR A 174 -5.51 -5.76 -13.98
CA TYR A 174 -5.57 -7.22 -14.07
C TYR A 174 -4.21 -7.93 -14.13
N ASP A 175 -3.11 -7.22 -14.37
CA ASP A 175 -1.75 -7.77 -14.22
C ASP A 175 -1.48 -8.22 -12.77
N ARG A 176 -2.17 -7.60 -11.80
CA ARG A 176 -2.10 -7.94 -10.38
C ARG A 176 -3.15 -8.95 -9.94
N TRP A 177 -3.86 -9.58 -10.88
CA TRP A 177 -4.86 -10.59 -10.57
C TRP A 177 -4.19 -11.91 -10.12
N PRO A 178 -4.70 -12.61 -9.09
CA PRO A 178 -5.81 -12.21 -8.21
C PRO A 178 -5.41 -11.09 -7.25
N PHE A 179 -6.35 -10.22 -6.88
CA PHE A 179 -6.06 -9.06 -6.04
C PHE A 179 -5.65 -9.48 -4.62
N PHE A 180 -4.47 -9.05 -4.19
CA PHE A 180 -3.96 -9.36 -2.85
C PHE A 180 -4.95 -8.97 -1.75
N GLY A 181 -5.27 -9.92 -0.87
CA GLY A 181 -6.17 -9.72 0.26
C GLY A 181 -7.67 -9.77 -0.08
N PHE A 182 -8.04 -10.11 -1.32
CA PHE A 182 -9.43 -10.40 -1.70
C PHE A 182 -9.66 -11.91 -1.61
N GLY A 183 -10.71 -12.31 -0.88
CA GLY A 183 -11.18 -13.70 -0.93
C GLY A 183 -11.87 -14.02 -2.26
N ARG A 184 -12.19 -15.30 -2.48
CA ARG A 184 -12.89 -15.73 -3.70
C ARG A 184 -14.23 -15.00 -3.91
N ASP A 185 -15.00 -14.83 -2.84
CA ASP A 185 -16.28 -14.11 -2.90
C ASP A 185 -16.08 -12.62 -3.16
N ASP A 186 -15.04 -12.00 -2.58
CA ASP A 186 -14.69 -10.59 -2.84
C ASP A 186 -14.32 -10.38 -4.32
N LEU A 187 -13.56 -11.31 -4.92
CA LEU A 187 -13.18 -11.25 -6.33
C LEU A 187 -14.40 -11.38 -7.25
N ARG A 188 -15.34 -12.25 -6.91
CA ARG A 188 -16.61 -12.38 -7.64
C ARG A 188 -17.42 -11.09 -7.57
N VAL A 189 -17.67 -10.57 -6.37
CA VAL A 189 -18.44 -9.33 -6.16
C VAL A 189 -17.77 -8.14 -6.85
N CYS A 190 -16.44 -8.04 -6.78
CA CYS A 190 -15.69 -6.98 -7.44
C CYS A 190 -15.82 -7.07 -8.98
N SER A 191 -15.75 -8.28 -9.54
CA SER A 191 -15.89 -8.51 -10.98
C SER A 191 -17.30 -8.18 -11.46
N ASP A 192 -18.33 -8.64 -10.75
CA ASP A 192 -19.74 -8.35 -11.06
C ASP A 192 -20.01 -6.84 -11.03
N LYS A 193 -19.50 -6.14 -10.01
CA LYS A 193 -19.60 -4.68 -9.90
C LYS A 193 -18.89 -3.97 -11.05
N LEU A 194 -17.68 -4.42 -11.42
CA LEU A 194 -16.93 -3.82 -12.51
C LEU A 194 -17.64 -3.98 -13.85
N VAL A 195 -18.24 -5.15 -14.11
CA VAL A 195 -19.01 -5.42 -15.33
C VAL A 195 -20.26 -4.55 -15.38
N ALA A 196 -20.97 -4.39 -14.26
CA ALA A 196 -22.14 -3.51 -14.18
C ALA A 196 -21.79 -2.03 -14.47
N GLU A 197 -20.63 -1.57 -14.00
CA GLU A 197 -20.14 -0.20 -14.19
C GLU A 197 -19.27 -0.05 -15.46
N PHE A 198 -19.14 -1.08 -16.30
CA PHE A 198 -18.10 -1.11 -17.33
C PHE A 198 -18.29 -0.02 -18.38
N GLY A 199 -19.54 0.18 -18.84
CA GLY A 199 -19.89 1.22 -19.81
C GLY A 199 -19.64 2.63 -19.32
N ASP A 200 -19.89 2.88 -18.03
CA ASP A 200 -19.71 4.20 -17.43
C ASP A 200 -18.23 4.50 -17.14
N ARG A 201 -17.45 3.48 -16.76
CA ARG A 201 -16.04 3.62 -16.35
C ARG A 201 -15.04 3.50 -17.49
N TYR A 202 -15.39 2.76 -18.54
CA TYR A 202 -14.55 2.49 -19.71
C TYR A 202 -15.38 2.52 -20.99
N PRO A 203 -15.93 3.68 -21.39
CA PRO A 203 -16.81 3.80 -22.54
C PRO A 203 -16.20 3.31 -23.86
N TYR A 204 -14.91 3.55 -24.12
CA TYR A 204 -14.28 3.07 -25.36
C TYR A 204 -14.08 1.56 -25.32
N LEU A 205 -13.69 1.00 -24.17
CA LEU A 205 -13.61 -0.45 -24.03
C LEU A 205 -14.98 -1.12 -24.08
N ALA A 206 -16.05 -0.47 -23.64
CA ALA A 206 -17.40 -0.99 -23.75
C ALA A 206 -17.88 -1.05 -25.21
N GLU A 207 -17.57 -0.02 -26.01
CA GLU A 207 -17.82 -0.03 -27.45
C GLU A 207 -16.99 -1.13 -28.15
N ALA A 208 -15.74 -1.32 -27.74
CA ALA A 208 -14.88 -2.38 -28.28
C ALA A 208 -15.41 -3.76 -27.88
N ASP A 209 -15.83 -3.92 -26.63
CA ASP A 209 -16.39 -5.17 -26.12
C ASP A 209 -17.70 -5.52 -26.84
N ALA A 210 -18.57 -4.55 -27.10
CA ALA A 210 -19.77 -4.75 -27.91
C ALA A 210 -19.44 -5.21 -29.34
N ALA A 211 -18.41 -4.62 -29.96
CA ALA A 211 -17.93 -5.03 -31.28
C ALA A 211 -17.27 -6.42 -31.27
N LEU A 212 -16.83 -6.90 -30.11
CA LEU A 212 -16.22 -8.19 -29.87
C LEU A 212 -17.19 -9.21 -29.22
N GLU A 213 -18.49 -8.94 -29.19
CA GLU A 213 -19.52 -9.83 -28.60
C GLU A 213 -19.35 -10.09 -27.10
N GLY A 214 -18.89 -9.10 -26.34
CA GLY A 214 -18.82 -9.16 -24.88
C GLY A 214 -17.64 -9.96 -24.32
N LYS A 215 -16.59 -10.21 -25.12
CA LYS A 215 -15.48 -11.09 -24.74
C LYS A 215 -14.71 -10.60 -23.51
N ILE A 216 -14.48 -9.29 -23.39
CA ILE A 216 -13.74 -8.69 -22.27
C ILE A 216 -14.55 -8.81 -20.99
N THR A 217 -15.83 -8.41 -21.01
CA THR A 217 -16.70 -8.53 -19.83
C THR A 217 -16.95 -9.99 -19.45
N THR A 218 -17.03 -10.90 -20.42
CA THR A 218 -17.11 -12.35 -20.16
C THR A 218 -15.85 -12.87 -19.47
N VAL A 219 -14.66 -12.50 -19.94
CA VAL A 219 -13.39 -12.86 -19.26
C VAL A 219 -13.36 -12.34 -17.83
N ILE A 220 -13.76 -11.08 -17.60
CA ILE A 220 -13.82 -10.50 -16.25
C ILE A 220 -14.76 -11.30 -15.34
N THR A 221 -15.95 -11.61 -15.84
CA THR A 221 -16.98 -12.36 -15.09
C THR A 221 -16.47 -13.76 -14.73
N GLU A 222 -15.87 -14.46 -15.69
CA GLU A 222 -15.37 -15.82 -15.47
C GLU A 222 -14.13 -15.85 -14.56
N LEU A 223 -13.25 -14.85 -14.64
CA LEU A 223 -12.17 -14.68 -13.66
C LEU A 223 -12.72 -14.49 -12.24
N GLY A 224 -13.79 -13.72 -12.06
CA GLY A 224 -14.44 -13.57 -10.75
C GLY A 224 -14.94 -14.90 -10.16
N LYS A 225 -15.48 -15.79 -11.00
CA LYS A 225 -15.97 -17.13 -10.58
C LYS A 225 -14.83 -18.12 -10.35
N HIS A 226 -13.79 -18.03 -11.18
CA HIS A 226 -12.65 -18.91 -11.26
C HIS A 226 -11.35 -18.09 -11.20
N PRO A 227 -10.93 -17.62 -10.01
CA PRO A 227 -9.88 -16.62 -9.87
C PRO A 227 -8.45 -17.09 -10.17
N TYR A 228 -8.23 -18.40 -10.29
CA TYR A 228 -6.89 -18.99 -10.42
C TYR A 228 -6.68 -19.74 -11.74
N PRO A 229 -6.94 -19.15 -12.92
CA PRO A 229 -6.48 -19.77 -14.17
C PRO A 229 -4.96 -19.64 -14.26
N PRO A 230 -4.30 -20.43 -15.13
CA PRO A 230 -2.86 -20.41 -15.26
C PRO A 230 -2.35 -19.00 -15.62
N ALA A 231 -1.23 -18.61 -15.00
CA ALA A 231 -0.73 -17.25 -15.10
C ALA A 231 -0.33 -16.85 -16.53
N PHE A 232 0.06 -17.81 -17.38
CA PHE A 232 0.52 -17.55 -18.74
C PHE A 232 -0.58 -16.96 -19.63
N GLU A 233 -1.69 -17.67 -19.79
CA GLU A 233 -2.83 -17.27 -20.64
C GLU A 233 -3.47 -15.98 -20.13
N ARG A 234 -3.61 -15.88 -18.79
CA ARG A 234 -4.10 -14.66 -18.13
C ARG A 234 -3.23 -13.46 -18.47
N LYS A 235 -1.92 -13.56 -18.24
CA LYS A 235 -0.98 -12.45 -18.52
C LYS A 235 -0.95 -12.13 -20.01
N ARG A 236 -0.95 -13.14 -20.88
CA ARG A 236 -0.94 -12.96 -22.34
C ARG A 236 -2.15 -12.16 -22.82
N PHE A 237 -3.34 -12.46 -22.32
CA PHE A 237 -4.55 -11.70 -22.65
C PHE A 237 -4.45 -10.25 -22.17
N TRP A 238 -4.18 -10.02 -20.88
CA TRP A 238 -4.16 -8.66 -20.33
C TRP A 238 -2.99 -7.80 -20.83
N LEU A 239 -1.85 -8.41 -21.17
CA LEU A 239 -0.76 -7.72 -21.88
C LEU A 239 -1.19 -7.29 -23.29
N SER A 240 -1.93 -8.13 -24.02
CA SER A 240 -2.48 -7.77 -25.32
C SER A 240 -3.49 -6.61 -25.22
N VAL A 241 -4.31 -6.57 -24.16
CA VAL A 241 -5.22 -5.45 -23.89
C VAL A 241 -4.41 -4.18 -23.61
N LYS A 242 -3.46 -4.25 -22.69
CA LYS A 242 -2.57 -3.14 -22.29
C LYS A 242 -1.73 -2.57 -23.44
N ALA A 243 -1.36 -3.41 -24.40
CA ALA A 243 -0.56 -3.04 -25.56
C ALA A 243 -1.39 -2.60 -26.78
N GLY A 244 -2.73 -2.61 -26.70
CA GLY A 244 -3.58 -2.26 -27.85
C GLY A 244 -3.54 -3.29 -28.98
N GLY A 245 -3.21 -4.54 -28.68
CA GLY A 245 -3.23 -5.68 -29.61
C GLY A 245 -4.65 -6.15 -29.91
N VAL A 246 -5.53 -5.25 -30.35
CA VAL A 246 -6.98 -5.47 -30.47
C VAL A 246 -7.32 -6.66 -31.37
N ASN A 247 -6.55 -6.87 -32.43
CA ASN A 247 -6.75 -7.95 -33.39
C ASN A 247 -6.65 -9.35 -32.77
N SER A 248 -5.91 -9.51 -31.66
CA SER A 248 -5.75 -10.78 -30.96
C SER A 248 -6.71 -10.97 -29.78
N TRP A 249 -7.48 -9.95 -29.39
CA TRP A 249 -8.30 -10.00 -28.17
C TRP A 249 -9.30 -11.14 -28.19
N THR A 250 -10.04 -11.36 -29.28
CA THR A 250 -11.04 -12.44 -29.37
C THR A 250 -10.39 -13.81 -29.19
N SER A 251 -9.32 -14.09 -29.96
CA SER A 251 -8.62 -15.39 -29.87
C SER A 251 -8.02 -15.64 -28.49
N LEU A 252 -7.43 -14.61 -27.87
CA LEU A 252 -6.81 -14.74 -26.55
C LEU A 252 -7.85 -14.86 -25.43
N ALA A 253 -9.00 -14.18 -25.58
CA ALA A 253 -10.14 -14.35 -24.68
C ALA A 253 -10.68 -15.78 -24.76
N ASP A 254 -10.85 -16.32 -25.96
CA ASP A 254 -11.32 -17.70 -26.16
C ASP A 254 -10.37 -18.74 -25.57
N ASP A 255 -9.06 -18.57 -25.78
CA ASP A 255 -8.02 -19.41 -25.16
C ASP A 255 -8.12 -19.39 -23.63
N LEU A 256 -8.21 -18.19 -23.04
CA LEU A 256 -8.31 -18.02 -21.58
C LEU A 256 -9.61 -18.60 -21.02
N LEU A 257 -10.75 -18.34 -21.67
CA LEU A 257 -12.06 -18.87 -21.28
C LEU A 257 -12.09 -20.40 -21.38
N ALA A 258 -11.47 -20.98 -22.42
CA ALA A 258 -11.34 -22.43 -22.54
C ALA A 258 -10.48 -23.03 -21.42
N MET A 259 -9.41 -22.35 -21.00
CA MET A 259 -8.58 -22.78 -19.87
C MET A 259 -9.32 -22.70 -18.53
N ILE A 260 -10.11 -21.63 -18.32
CA ILE A 260 -10.99 -21.48 -17.16
C ILE A 260 -12.02 -22.63 -17.13
N ALA A 261 -12.70 -22.88 -18.26
CA ALA A 261 -13.71 -23.93 -18.36
C ALA A 261 -13.14 -25.34 -18.10
N LYS A 262 -11.89 -25.60 -18.54
CA LYS A 262 -11.18 -26.86 -18.27
C LYS A 262 -10.78 -27.06 -16.80
N SER A 263 -11.02 -26.08 -15.93
CA SER A 263 -10.67 -26.14 -14.50
C SER A 263 -9.20 -26.49 -14.24
N VAL A 264 -8.30 -26.08 -15.14
CA VAL A 264 -6.85 -26.14 -14.87
C VAL A 264 -6.55 -25.03 -13.87
N GLY A 265 -6.87 -25.27 -12.61
CA GLY A 265 -6.53 -24.36 -11.51
C GLY A 265 -5.02 -24.38 -11.30
N ASP A 266 -4.45 -23.22 -11.03
CA ASP A 266 -3.04 -23.10 -10.67
C ASP A 266 -2.74 -24.01 -9.46
N GLU A 267 -1.71 -24.86 -9.54
CA GLU A 267 -1.35 -25.86 -8.50
C GLU A 267 -1.01 -25.20 -7.15
N PHE A 268 -0.78 -23.87 -7.14
CA PHE A 268 -0.52 -23.06 -5.95
C PHE A 268 -1.77 -22.63 -5.16
N LYS A 269 -2.96 -23.11 -5.53
CA LYS A 269 -4.27 -22.84 -4.88
C LYS A 269 -4.27 -22.95 -3.34
N HIS A 270 -3.36 -23.74 -2.76
CA HIS A 270 -3.33 -24.04 -1.33
C HIS A 270 -2.61 -23.00 -0.45
N PHE A 271 -1.95 -21.98 -1.02
CA PHE A 271 -1.13 -21.05 -0.23
C PHE A 271 -1.83 -19.73 0.15
N GLU A 272 -3.04 -19.45 -0.36
CA GLU A 272 -3.62 -18.11 -0.27
C GLU A 272 -5.03 -18.00 0.32
N GLU A 273 -5.69 -19.07 0.78
CA GLU A 273 -7.03 -18.92 1.41
C GLU A 273 -6.94 -18.28 2.81
N PRO A 274 -7.43 -17.04 3.03
CA PRO A 274 -7.56 -16.47 4.36
C PRO A 274 -8.96 -16.82 4.89
N THR A 275 -9.04 -17.50 6.03
CA THR A 275 -10.29 -17.92 6.69
C THR A 275 -11.02 -16.79 7.46
N ALA A 276 -10.72 -15.52 7.19
CA ALA A 276 -11.30 -14.39 7.94
C ALA A 276 -11.76 -13.25 7.02
N ASP A 277 -12.83 -12.56 7.43
CA ASP A 277 -13.36 -11.36 6.77
C ASP A 277 -12.24 -10.33 6.52
N THR A 278 -12.00 -10.05 5.25
CA THR A 278 -10.87 -9.22 4.82
C THR A 278 -11.23 -7.73 4.82
N LEU A 279 -10.22 -6.87 4.97
CA LEU A 279 -10.32 -5.41 4.78
C LEU A 279 -10.79 -5.02 3.36
N ALA A 280 -10.81 -5.96 2.40
CA ALA A 280 -11.18 -5.72 1.01
C ALA A 280 -12.67 -5.38 0.83
N SER A 281 -13.55 -5.97 1.64
CA SER A 281 -14.98 -5.63 1.69
C SER A 281 -15.20 -4.11 1.91
N SER A 282 -14.37 -3.46 2.73
CA SER A 282 -14.44 -2.00 2.94
C SER A 282 -14.04 -1.16 1.71
N TYR A 283 -13.22 -1.70 0.80
CA TYR A 283 -12.84 -1.03 -0.44
C TYR A 283 -13.92 -1.15 -1.52
N ILE A 284 -14.62 -2.29 -1.60
CA ILE A 284 -15.68 -2.55 -2.59
C ILE A 284 -16.84 -1.54 -2.45
N TYR A 285 -17.17 -1.13 -1.22
CA TYR A 285 -18.25 -0.16 -0.93
C TYR A 285 -17.77 1.29 -0.76
N SER A 286 -16.48 1.58 -0.95
CA SER A 286 -15.93 2.92 -0.68
C SER A 286 -16.37 4.00 -1.69
N ASP A 287 -16.78 3.59 -2.89
CA ASP A 287 -17.24 4.49 -3.98
C ASP A 287 -18.70 4.96 -3.81
N ASP A 288 -19.48 4.38 -2.89
CA ASP A 288 -20.89 4.76 -2.67
C ASP A 288 -21.09 6.05 -1.85
N ARG A 289 -20.04 6.89 -1.72
CA ARG A 289 -20.15 8.21 -1.08
C ARG A 289 -20.80 9.23 -2.01
N THR A 290 -22.05 9.00 -2.36
CA THR A 290 -22.96 10.07 -2.75
C THR A 290 -23.18 10.99 -1.54
N SER A 291 -22.68 12.23 -1.64
CA SER A 291 -23.17 13.42 -0.95
C SER A 291 -23.61 13.28 0.52
N VAL A 292 -22.69 12.93 1.44
CA VAL A 292 -22.89 13.34 2.85
C VAL A 292 -22.34 14.75 3.00
N THR A 293 -23.29 15.67 3.05
CA THR A 293 -23.19 17.09 3.35
C THR A 293 -22.10 17.45 4.36
N LYS A 294 -21.34 18.48 4.00
CA LYS A 294 -20.40 19.26 4.82
C LYS A 294 -20.69 19.16 6.32
N ARG A 295 -19.69 18.69 7.07
CA ARG A 295 -19.56 18.92 8.52
C ARG A 295 -19.87 20.39 8.83
N ARG A 296 -20.95 20.62 9.58
CA ARG A 296 -21.21 21.93 10.19
C ARG A 296 -20.04 22.31 11.10
N ARG A 297 -19.69 23.58 11.00
CA ARG A 297 -18.53 24.25 11.60
C ARG A 297 -18.51 24.16 13.12
N PHE A 298 -17.29 24.06 13.64
CA PHE A 298 -16.72 24.81 14.77
C PHE A 298 -17.70 25.76 15.50
N VAL A 299 -17.89 25.52 16.80
CA VAL A 299 -18.30 26.54 17.78
C VAL A 299 -17.28 26.53 18.91
N PRO A 300 -16.47 27.59 19.09
CA PRO A 300 -15.65 27.74 20.29
C PRO A 300 -16.49 28.38 21.40
N ALA A 301 -16.76 27.63 22.47
CA ALA A 301 -17.43 28.18 23.64
C ALA A 301 -16.43 28.93 24.55
N ARG A 302 -16.39 30.24 24.32
CA ARG A 302 -16.26 31.37 25.26
C ARG A 302 -15.51 31.18 26.60
N ARG A 303 -14.50 32.04 26.74
CA ARG A 303 -13.94 32.60 27.98
C ARG A 303 -15.02 32.95 29.01
N LYS A 304 -14.79 32.59 30.27
CA LYS A 304 -15.51 33.13 31.45
C LYS A 304 -15.11 34.60 31.65
N PRO A 305 -16.04 35.55 31.78
CA PRO A 305 -15.74 36.89 32.25
C PRO A 305 -15.71 36.93 33.78
N ALA A 306 -14.78 37.75 34.29
CA ALA A 306 -14.64 38.09 35.69
C ALA A 306 -15.88 38.83 36.20
N LEU A 307 -16.36 38.41 37.38
CA LEU A 307 -17.28 39.16 38.21
C LEU A 307 -16.60 40.46 38.65
N THR A 308 -17.09 41.59 38.17
CA THR A 308 -16.83 42.89 38.82
C THR A 308 -18.18 43.56 39.01
N THR A 309 -18.59 43.64 40.28
CA THR A 309 -19.77 44.32 40.78
C THR A 309 -19.71 45.81 40.45
N GLY A 310 -20.76 46.34 39.83
CA GLY A 310 -20.98 47.77 39.69
C GLY A 310 -21.73 48.33 40.90
N ILE A 311 -21.25 49.44 41.43
CA ILE A 311 -22.01 50.46 42.19
C ILE A 311 -21.33 51.79 41.81
N VAL A 312 -21.80 52.60 40.86
CA VAL A 312 -22.97 53.53 40.82
C VAL A 312 -22.49 54.99 40.85
N ARG A 313 -22.90 55.69 39.79
CA ARG A 313 -23.27 57.11 39.63
C ARG A 313 -22.26 58.24 39.82
N GLY A 314 -22.31 59.09 38.80
CA GLY A 314 -22.32 60.55 38.91
C GLY A 314 -20.94 61.18 38.88
N MET A 315 -20.72 62.36 38.35
CA MET A 315 -21.54 63.31 37.59
C MET A 315 -20.55 64.46 37.28
N VAL A 316 -20.68 65.11 36.12
CA VAL A 316 -20.21 66.50 35.84
C VAL A 316 -18.67 66.64 35.69
N ALA A 317 -18.15 66.84 34.49
CA ALA A 317 -17.99 68.07 33.70
C ALA A 317 -16.88 69.02 34.19
N ASP A 318 -16.09 69.48 33.21
CA ASP A 318 -15.26 70.70 33.15
C ASP A 318 -14.10 70.86 34.14
N GLU A 319 -12.86 70.58 33.72
CA GLU A 319 -11.87 71.48 33.09
C GLU A 319 -10.55 70.74 32.85
#